data_AF-W2RC09-F1
#
_entry.id   AF-W2RC09-F1
#
_cell.length_a   1.000
_cell.length_b   1.000
_cell.length_c   1.000
_cell.angle_alpha   90.00
_cell.angle_beta   90.00
_cell.angle_gamma   90.00
#
_symmetry.space_group_name_H-M   'P 1'
#
loop_
_entity.id
_entity.type
_entity.pdbx_description
1 polymer ?
#
loop_
_entity_poly.entity_id
_entity_poly.type
_entity_poly.pdbx_seq_one_letter_code
_entity_poly.pdbx_strand_id
1 'polypeptide(L)'
;MPQTGVTVQAGGVVYNVIMLKAMRSWQTAIFRFVGIESAMKWVEKYDETAWTTDDSIWTEVVADKATLIDFLKQVNVLGDIYDATGFCRETPLESSSMDLGIKAIIQRPSEGATMFTVPSEILRYPWYDTKANQNHPVWSKLKMAAASMDLSRDSSVKLFFIGVIHYDWNHWCAVGVNFKTSEVVIYDPQNTGHRFDAIKGFLKTQLDDYNCGVFVLLFIDLQLYGVQVTGLDSESLSREAMEFFRYRHLSLILASM
;
A
#
# COMPACT_ATOMS: atom_id res chain seq x y z
N MET A 1 -19.87 -4.62 -23.92
CA MET A 1 -21.21 -5.03 -24.41
C MET A 1 -21.99 -5.64 -23.24
N PRO A 2 -23.25 -5.24 -22.97
CA PRO A 2 -24.09 -5.97 -22.04
C PRO A 2 -24.41 -7.34 -22.67
N GLN A 3 -24.02 -8.44 -22.02
CA GLN A 3 -24.44 -9.79 -22.43
C GLN A 3 -25.89 -10.03 -22.00
N THR A 4 -26.82 -9.24 -22.52
CA THR A 4 -28.26 -9.51 -22.43
C THR A 4 -28.59 -10.67 -23.37
N GLY A 5 -29.08 -11.78 -22.82
CA GLY A 5 -29.55 -12.94 -23.60
C GLY A 5 -28.72 -14.23 -23.46
N VAL A 6 -27.62 -14.22 -22.70
CA VAL A 6 -26.88 -15.46 -22.40
C VAL A 6 -27.52 -16.17 -21.21
N THR A 7 -27.78 -17.46 -21.35
CA THR A 7 -28.25 -18.34 -20.28
C THR A 7 -27.34 -19.56 -20.17
N VAL A 8 -27.18 -20.08 -18.95
CA VAL A 8 -26.38 -21.28 -18.66
C VAL A 8 -27.34 -22.34 -18.13
N GLN A 9 -27.30 -23.54 -18.71
CA GLN A 9 -28.08 -24.68 -18.24
C GLN A 9 -27.17 -25.64 -17.46
N ALA A 10 -27.52 -25.91 -16.21
CA ALA A 10 -26.82 -26.88 -15.36
C ALA A 10 -27.86 -27.70 -14.58
N GLY A 11 -27.75 -29.03 -14.62
CA GLY A 11 -28.63 -29.93 -13.86
C GLY A 11 -30.13 -29.78 -14.17
N GLY A 12 -30.50 -29.31 -15.38
CA GLY A 12 -31.89 -29.07 -15.77
C GLY A 12 -32.44 -27.67 -15.39
N VAL A 13 -31.65 -26.84 -14.71
CA VAL A 13 -32.03 -25.46 -14.34
C VAL A 13 -31.35 -24.46 -15.27
N VAL A 14 -32.08 -23.44 -15.72
CA VAL A 14 -31.58 -22.37 -16.60
C VAL A 14 -31.30 -21.12 -15.77
N TYR A 15 -30.05 -20.67 -15.77
CA TYR A 15 -29.59 -19.46 -15.07
C TYR A 15 -29.34 -18.34 -16.08
N ASN A 16 -29.90 -17.15 -15.86
CA ASN A 16 -29.50 -15.98 -16.63
C ASN A 16 -28.19 -15.38 -16.06
N VAL A 17 -27.43 -14.66 -16.88
CA VAL A 17 -26.14 -14.06 -16.44
C VAL A 17 -26.31 -13.09 -15.27
N ILE A 18 -27.43 -12.38 -15.16
CA ILE A 18 -27.69 -11.45 -14.05
C ILE A 18 -27.76 -12.23 -12.72
N MET A 19 -28.46 -13.37 -12.71
CA MET A 19 -28.57 -14.25 -11.55
C MET A 19 -27.22 -14.85 -11.18
N LEU A 20 -26.44 -15.32 -12.16
CA LEU A 20 -25.08 -15.82 -11.90
C LEU A 20 -24.15 -14.74 -11.33
N LYS A 21 -24.24 -13.51 -11.83
CA LYS A 21 -23.50 -12.36 -11.28
C LYS A 21 -23.93 -12.06 -9.84
N ALA A 22 -25.24 -12.02 -9.57
CA ALA A 22 -25.76 -11.80 -8.22
C ALA A 22 -25.32 -12.91 -7.25
N MET A 23 -25.37 -14.18 -7.67
CA MET A 23 -24.89 -15.32 -6.88
C MET A 23 -23.40 -15.21 -6.59
N ARG A 24 -22.58 -14.86 -7.60
CA ARG A 24 -21.14 -14.62 -7.42
C ARG A 24 -20.88 -13.48 -6.44
N SER A 25 -21.58 -12.35 -6.60
CA SER A 25 -21.46 -11.20 -5.69
C SER A 25 -21.88 -11.56 -4.26
N TRP A 26 -22.94 -12.35 -4.08
CA TRP A 26 -23.37 -12.81 -2.77
C TRP A 26 -22.34 -13.74 -2.12
N GLN A 27 -21.79 -14.69 -2.87
CA GLN A 27 -20.71 -15.56 -2.41
C GLN A 27 -19.46 -14.74 -1.99
N THR A 28 -19.07 -13.76 -2.80
CA THR A 28 -17.98 -12.83 -2.47
C THR A 28 -18.29 -12.04 -1.22
N ALA A 29 -19.51 -11.50 -1.09
CA ALA A 29 -19.92 -10.73 0.09
C ALA A 29 -19.82 -11.55 1.38
N ILE A 30 -20.29 -12.80 1.39
CA ILE A 30 -20.19 -13.68 2.58
C ILE A 30 -18.73 -13.85 3.02
N PHE A 31 -17.86 -14.23 2.08
CA PHE A 31 -16.44 -14.43 2.39
C PHE A 31 -15.81 -13.13 2.93
N ARG A 32 -16.16 -12.00 2.33
CA ARG A 32 -15.62 -10.69 2.72
C ARG A 32 -16.20 -10.19 4.05
N PHE A 33 -17.44 -10.51 4.41
CA PHE A 33 -17.96 -10.24 5.76
C PHE A 33 -17.15 -10.98 6.84
N VAL A 34 -16.82 -12.25 6.61
CA VAL A 34 -15.91 -13.01 7.51
C VAL A 34 -14.53 -12.35 7.58
N GLY A 35 -14.04 -11.79 6.48
CA GLY A 35 -12.82 -10.99 6.43
C GLY A 35 -12.87 -9.75 7.32
N ILE A 36 -13.97 -8.99 7.26
CA ILE A 36 -14.19 -7.80 8.11
C ILE A 36 -14.27 -8.18 9.59
N GLU A 37 -15.00 -9.23 9.95
CA GLU A 37 -15.06 -9.71 11.33
C GLU A 37 -13.68 -10.14 11.85
N SER A 38 -12.87 -10.78 10.99
CA SER A 38 -11.50 -11.18 11.33
C SER A 38 -10.59 -9.97 11.53
N ALA A 39 -10.73 -8.94 10.68
CA ALA A 39 -10.02 -7.67 10.82
C ALA A 39 -10.39 -6.94 12.12
N MET A 40 -11.67 -6.89 12.47
CA MET A 40 -12.12 -6.30 13.74
C MET A 40 -11.53 -7.03 14.96
N LYS A 41 -11.54 -8.37 14.95
CA LYS A 41 -10.91 -9.18 16.01
C LYS A 41 -9.40 -8.96 16.11
N TRP A 42 -8.73 -8.72 14.99
CA TRP A 42 -7.31 -8.37 14.99
C TRP A 42 -7.08 -7.00 15.64
N VAL A 43 -7.88 -5.98 15.29
CA VAL A 43 -7.83 -4.64 15.90
C VAL A 43 -8.08 -4.68 17.41
N GLU A 44 -9.04 -5.49 17.87
CA GLU A 44 -9.32 -5.67 19.31
C GLU A 44 -8.10 -6.21 20.06
N LYS A 45 -7.41 -7.20 19.47
CA LYS A 45 -6.26 -7.89 20.05
C LYS A 45 -4.94 -7.13 19.95
N TYR A 46 -4.83 -6.16 19.04
CA TYR A 46 -3.61 -5.37 18.83
C TYR A 46 -3.11 -4.76 20.14
N ASP A 47 -1.84 -4.91 20.48
CA ASP A 47 -1.26 -4.32 21.68
C ASP A 47 -0.57 -2.99 21.35
N GLU A 48 -1.23 -1.88 21.70
CA GLU A 48 -0.72 -0.52 21.50
C GLU A 48 0.55 -0.23 22.30
N THR A 49 0.89 -1.07 23.29
CA THR A 49 2.06 -0.89 24.16
C THR A 49 3.26 -1.75 23.77
N ALA A 50 3.09 -2.67 22.81
CA ALA A 50 4.14 -3.59 22.38
C ALA A 50 5.32 -2.89 21.70
N TRP A 51 5.07 -1.76 21.02
CA TRP A 51 6.11 -0.97 20.38
C TRP A 51 5.87 0.52 20.60
N THR A 52 6.93 1.26 20.91
CA THR A 52 6.88 2.71 21.11
C THR A 52 7.69 3.41 20.04
N THR A 53 7.16 4.52 19.55
CA THR A 53 7.83 5.41 18.60
C THR A 53 8.58 6.54 19.31
N ASP A 54 9.73 6.94 18.76
CA ASP A 54 10.48 8.10 19.24
C ASP A 54 10.00 9.43 18.64
N ASP A 55 9.18 9.39 17.58
CA ASP A 55 8.65 10.57 16.89
C ASP A 55 7.12 10.55 16.87
N SER A 56 6.50 11.68 17.21
CA SER A 56 5.03 11.81 17.26
C SER A 56 4.38 11.70 15.88
N ILE A 57 5.12 11.95 14.79
CA ILE A 57 4.58 11.86 13.42
C ILE A 57 4.03 10.47 13.08
N TRP A 58 4.54 9.45 13.77
CA TRP A 58 4.12 8.07 13.57
C TRP A 58 2.72 7.81 14.14
N THR A 59 2.33 8.48 15.22
CA THR A 59 1.01 8.35 15.85
C THR A 59 0.02 9.43 15.41
N GLU A 60 0.46 10.42 14.64
CA GLU A 60 -0.40 11.45 14.07
C GLU A 60 -1.51 10.86 13.19
N VAL A 61 -2.76 11.24 13.53
CA VAL A 61 -3.97 10.87 12.77
C VAL A 61 -4.15 9.35 12.69
N VAL A 62 -3.62 8.60 13.67
CA VAL A 62 -3.91 7.18 13.84
C VAL A 62 -5.17 7.06 14.70
N ALA A 63 -6.17 6.36 14.18
CA ALA A 63 -7.44 6.12 14.85
C ALA A 63 -7.24 5.17 16.03
N ASP A 64 -7.92 5.45 17.14
CA ASP A 64 -8.04 4.49 18.23
C ASP A 64 -8.82 3.25 17.78
N LYS A 65 -8.74 2.16 18.55
CA LYS A 65 -9.37 0.88 18.20
C LYS A 65 -10.87 0.99 17.97
N ALA A 66 -11.58 1.76 18.78
CA ALA A 66 -13.03 1.86 18.66
C ALA A 66 -13.41 2.56 17.35
N THR A 67 -12.74 3.67 17.05
CA THR A 67 -12.90 4.40 15.79
C THR A 67 -12.55 3.52 14.58
N LEU A 68 -11.45 2.76 14.66
CA LEU A 68 -11.02 1.90 13.56
C LEU A 68 -11.99 0.74 13.30
N ILE A 69 -12.56 0.16 14.37
CA ILE A 69 -13.62 -0.85 14.29
C ILE A 69 -14.87 -0.26 13.63
N ASP A 70 -15.24 0.98 13.95
CA ASP A 70 -16.40 1.63 13.34
C ASP A 70 -16.18 1.96 11.86
N PHE A 71 -14.95 2.27 11.43
CA PHE A 71 -14.63 2.35 10.01
C PHE A 71 -14.76 0.98 9.31
N LEU A 72 -14.25 -0.10 9.92
CA LEU A 72 -14.35 -1.45 9.37
C LEU A 72 -15.80 -1.88 9.13
N LYS A 73 -16.73 -1.52 10.03
CA LYS A 73 -18.17 -1.80 9.86
C LYS A 73 -18.80 -1.07 8.66
N GLN A 74 -18.22 0.06 8.24
CA GLN A 74 -18.72 0.89 7.14
C GLN A 74 -18.13 0.48 5.79
N VAL A 75 -17.14 -0.41 5.76
CA VAL A 75 -16.51 -0.88 4.52
C VAL A 75 -17.55 -1.56 3.64
N ASN A 76 -17.70 -1.05 2.42
CA ASN A 76 -18.44 -1.75 1.37
C ASN A 76 -17.68 -3.04 1.02
N VAL A 77 -18.20 -4.18 1.46
CA VAL A 77 -17.57 -5.50 1.25
C VAL A 77 -17.37 -5.85 -0.24
N LEU A 78 -18.13 -5.26 -1.16
CA LEU A 78 -17.94 -5.47 -2.60
C LEU A 78 -17.05 -4.40 -3.25
N GLY A 79 -16.67 -3.37 -2.51
CA GLY A 79 -15.80 -2.31 -2.98
C GLY A 79 -14.31 -2.64 -2.81
N ASP A 80 -13.47 -1.80 -3.42
CA ASP A 80 -12.01 -1.97 -3.43
C ASP A 80 -11.40 -1.74 -2.05
N ILE A 81 -12.01 -0.88 -1.22
CA ILE A 81 -11.54 -0.58 0.15
C ILE A 81 -11.51 -1.83 1.04
N TYR A 82 -12.29 -2.86 0.73
CA TYR A 82 -12.20 -4.14 1.46
C TYR A 82 -10.77 -4.70 1.50
N ASP A 83 -9.96 -4.45 0.46
CA ASP A 83 -8.60 -4.98 0.37
C ASP A 83 -7.66 -4.33 1.41
N ALA A 84 -8.07 -3.25 2.09
CA ALA A 84 -7.39 -2.72 3.28
C ALA A 84 -7.35 -3.74 4.43
N THR A 85 -8.27 -4.71 4.48
CA THR A 85 -8.23 -5.79 5.49
C THR A 85 -6.99 -6.69 5.37
N GLY A 86 -6.25 -6.63 4.25
CA GLY A 86 -4.96 -7.30 4.09
C GLY A 86 -3.90 -6.87 5.10
N PHE A 87 -4.03 -5.65 5.67
CA PHE A 87 -3.13 -5.18 6.73
C PHE A 87 -3.34 -5.93 8.05
N CYS A 88 -4.51 -6.50 8.32
CA CYS A 88 -4.86 -7.19 9.57
C CYS A 88 -4.38 -8.66 9.64
N ARG A 89 -3.48 -9.08 8.75
CA ARG A 89 -3.09 -10.48 8.59
C ARG A 89 -1.58 -10.62 8.65
N GLU A 90 -1.12 -11.74 9.18
CA GLU A 90 0.28 -12.20 9.06
C GLU A 90 0.49 -12.84 7.68
N THR A 91 0.13 -12.11 6.62
CA THR A 91 0.30 -12.54 5.23
C THR A 91 0.91 -11.41 4.40
N PRO A 92 1.60 -11.74 3.29
CA PRO A 92 2.04 -10.74 2.33
C PRO A 92 0.88 -9.87 1.87
N LEU A 93 1.15 -8.58 1.68
CA LEU A 93 0.17 -7.65 1.12
C LEU A 93 -0.05 -7.96 -0.37
N GLU A 94 -1.31 -7.98 -0.79
CA GLU A 94 -1.68 -8.08 -2.21
C GLU A 94 -1.53 -6.72 -2.90
N SER A 95 -1.46 -6.72 -4.24
CA SER A 95 -1.30 -5.51 -5.06
C SER A 95 -2.30 -4.42 -4.72
N SER A 96 -3.57 -4.78 -4.50
CA SER A 96 -4.61 -3.81 -4.17
C SER A 96 -4.44 -3.22 -2.77
N SER A 97 -4.02 -4.00 -1.77
CA SER A 97 -3.66 -3.49 -0.45
C SER A 97 -2.46 -2.53 -0.53
N MET A 98 -1.46 -2.86 -1.34
CA MET A 98 -0.30 -1.99 -1.59
C MET A 98 -0.71 -0.67 -2.23
N ASP A 99 -1.54 -0.71 -3.28
CA ASP A 99 -2.03 0.50 -3.97
C ASP A 99 -2.85 1.39 -3.03
N LEU A 100 -3.67 0.80 -2.15
CA LEU A 100 -4.40 1.54 -1.11
C LEU A 100 -3.44 2.19 -0.11
N GLY A 101 -2.43 1.47 0.36
CA GLY A 101 -1.41 1.98 1.28
C GLY A 101 -0.65 3.17 0.70
N ILE A 102 -0.12 3.03 -0.52
CA ILE A 102 0.59 4.10 -1.23
C ILE A 102 -0.32 5.31 -1.40
N LYS A 103 -1.56 5.09 -1.85
CA LYS A 103 -2.54 6.16 -2.03
C LYS A 103 -2.79 6.92 -0.73
N ALA A 104 -2.97 6.23 0.38
CA ALA A 104 -3.19 6.86 1.68
C ALA A 104 -1.97 7.68 2.14
N ILE A 105 -0.75 7.19 1.86
CA ILE A 105 0.50 7.92 2.19
C ILE A 105 0.63 9.19 1.32
N ILE A 106 0.52 9.07 -0.01
CA ILE A 106 0.72 10.21 -0.92
C ILE A 106 -0.38 11.28 -0.82
N GLN A 107 -1.54 10.92 -0.27
CA GLN A 107 -2.65 11.86 -0.07
C GLN A 107 -2.55 12.62 1.26
N ARG A 108 -1.64 12.27 2.17
CA ARG A 108 -1.60 12.78 3.54
C ARG A 108 -0.78 14.07 3.76
N PRO A 109 0.46 14.21 3.27
CA PRO A 109 1.18 15.50 3.37
C PRO A 109 1.77 15.91 2.01
N SER A 110 1.96 17.17 1.65
CA SER A 110 2.07 18.40 2.44
C SER A 110 1.90 19.60 1.50
N GLU A 111 1.55 20.76 2.06
CA GLU A 111 1.84 22.04 1.39
C GLU A 111 3.29 22.01 0.88
N GLY A 112 3.45 22.03 -0.44
CA GLY A 112 4.77 22.05 -1.09
C GLY A 112 5.29 20.71 -1.64
N ALA A 113 4.65 19.55 -1.44
CA ALA A 113 5.08 18.30 -2.10
C ALA A 113 4.05 17.81 -3.13
N THR A 114 4.49 17.60 -4.38
CA THR A 114 3.70 16.94 -5.43
C THR A 114 4.26 15.55 -5.69
N MET A 115 3.41 14.53 -5.60
CA MET A 115 3.81 13.14 -5.74
C MET A 115 3.03 12.45 -6.86
N PHE A 116 3.73 11.60 -7.59
CA PHE A 116 3.16 10.77 -8.64
C PHE A 116 3.47 9.30 -8.37
N THR A 117 2.50 8.44 -8.67
CA THR A 117 2.65 6.99 -8.56
C THR A 117 1.93 6.28 -9.72
N VAL A 118 2.17 4.99 -9.86
CA VAL A 118 1.44 4.09 -10.78
C VAL A 118 0.89 2.91 -9.99
N PRO A 119 -0.20 2.29 -10.46
CA PRO A 119 -0.64 1.02 -9.89
C PRO A 119 0.51 0.01 -9.86
N SER A 120 0.63 -0.76 -8.78
CA SER A 120 1.64 -1.80 -8.59
C SER A 120 1.69 -2.81 -9.76
N GLU A 121 0.55 -3.07 -10.38
CA GLU A 121 0.41 -3.93 -11.57
C GLU A 121 1.19 -3.44 -12.81
N ILE A 122 1.57 -2.16 -12.87
CA ILE A 122 2.38 -1.61 -13.96
C ILE A 122 3.86 -1.97 -13.80
N LEU A 123 4.35 -2.00 -12.56
CA LEU A 123 5.75 -2.28 -12.23
C LEU A 123 5.88 -3.68 -11.62
N ARG A 124 5.58 -4.71 -12.41
CA ARG A 124 5.68 -6.10 -11.96
C ARG A 124 6.69 -6.90 -12.79
N TYR A 125 7.34 -7.88 -12.16
CA TYR A 125 8.33 -8.78 -12.78
C TYR A 125 7.88 -10.24 -12.63
N PRO A 126 8.12 -11.12 -13.61
CA PRO A 126 8.78 -10.88 -14.91
C PRO A 126 7.89 -10.18 -15.94
N TRP A 127 6.61 -9.96 -15.62
CA TRP A 127 5.67 -9.39 -16.58
C TRP A 127 5.73 -7.86 -16.62
N TYR A 128 6.69 -7.35 -17.38
CA TYR A 128 6.80 -5.92 -17.64
C TYR A 128 6.03 -5.51 -18.90
N ASP A 129 4.84 -4.92 -18.74
CA ASP A 129 4.10 -4.34 -19.87
C ASP A 129 4.68 -2.96 -20.23
N THR A 130 5.69 -2.99 -21.10
CA THR A 130 6.37 -1.78 -21.58
C THR A 130 5.40 -0.78 -22.21
N LYS A 131 4.35 -1.25 -22.90
CA LYS A 131 3.42 -0.37 -23.62
C LYS A 131 2.43 0.29 -22.67
N ALA A 132 1.86 -0.48 -21.74
CA ALA A 132 0.99 0.07 -20.71
C ALA A 132 1.76 1.07 -19.85
N ASN A 133 3.01 0.75 -19.50
CA ASN A 133 3.87 1.66 -18.77
C ASN A 133 4.15 2.94 -19.56
N GLN A 134 4.69 2.88 -20.77
CA GLN A 134 5.06 4.06 -21.56
C GLN A 134 3.88 5.01 -21.85
N ASN A 135 2.68 4.45 -22.03
CA ASN A 135 1.47 5.22 -22.32
C ASN A 135 0.70 5.64 -21.07
N HIS A 136 1.20 5.32 -19.87
CA HIS A 136 0.49 5.64 -18.64
C HIS A 136 0.38 7.16 -18.47
N PRO A 137 -0.81 7.70 -18.18
CA PRO A 137 -1.04 9.16 -18.11
C PRO A 137 -0.28 9.85 -16.98
N VAL A 138 0.29 9.10 -16.04
CA VAL A 138 1.15 9.67 -15.00
C VAL A 138 2.34 10.43 -15.59
N TRP A 139 2.94 9.94 -16.68
CA TRP A 139 4.19 10.50 -17.21
C TRP A 139 3.97 11.88 -17.81
N SER A 140 2.85 12.08 -18.50
CA SER A 140 2.48 13.40 -19.01
C SER A 140 2.15 14.37 -17.88
N LYS A 141 1.44 13.92 -16.84
CA LYS A 141 1.15 14.74 -15.64
C LYS A 141 2.43 15.14 -14.89
N LEU A 142 3.34 14.19 -14.69
CA LEU A 142 4.63 14.42 -14.06
C LEU A 142 5.48 15.41 -14.88
N LYS A 143 5.51 15.25 -16.20
CA LYS A 143 6.23 16.18 -17.10
C LYS A 143 5.65 17.59 -17.04
N MET A 144 4.32 17.73 -17.00
CA MET A 144 3.67 19.03 -16.84
C MET A 144 3.99 19.67 -15.49
N ALA A 145 3.93 18.89 -14.41
CA ALA A 145 4.28 19.36 -13.07
C ALA A 145 5.74 19.86 -13.03
N ALA A 146 6.68 19.04 -13.50
CA ALA A 146 8.10 19.39 -13.56
C ALA A 146 8.38 20.66 -14.38
N ALA A 147 7.63 20.90 -15.46
CA ALA A 147 7.77 22.10 -16.29
C ALA A 147 7.20 23.37 -15.63
N SER A 148 6.28 23.21 -14.67
CA SER A 148 5.55 24.32 -14.03
C SER A 148 6.08 24.70 -12.64
N MET A 149 6.87 23.83 -12.02
CA MET A 149 7.35 23.97 -10.65
C MET A 149 8.78 24.53 -10.63
N ASP A 150 9.08 25.41 -9.67
CA ASP A 150 10.47 25.78 -9.36
C ASP A 150 11.13 24.63 -8.59
N LEU A 151 11.97 23.86 -9.29
CA LEU A 151 12.75 22.76 -8.73
C LEU A 151 14.18 23.17 -8.37
N SER A 152 14.47 24.47 -8.26
CA SER A 152 15.75 24.96 -7.77
C SER A 152 15.99 24.56 -6.31
N ARG A 153 17.25 24.51 -5.87
CA ARG A 153 17.63 24.06 -4.52
C ARG A 153 16.95 24.87 -3.41
N ASP A 154 16.71 26.15 -3.64
CA ASP A 154 16.18 27.09 -2.65
C ASP A 154 14.64 27.10 -2.59
N SER A 155 13.97 26.47 -3.56
CA SER A 155 12.51 26.33 -3.57
C SER A 155 12.01 25.44 -2.44
N SER A 156 10.90 25.80 -1.80
CA SER A 156 10.23 24.93 -0.82
C SER A 156 9.48 23.76 -1.48
N VAL A 157 9.32 23.81 -2.80
CA VAL A 157 8.53 22.83 -3.55
C VAL A 157 9.34 21.55 -3.79
N LYS A 158 8.69 20.40 -3.62
CA LYS A 158 9.24 19.07 -3.84
C LYS A 158 8.40 18.32 -4.88
N LEU A 159 9.07 17.62 -5.78
CA LEU A 159 8.43 16.77 -6.79
C LEU A 159 9.02 15.37 -6.70
N PHE A 160 8.14 14.38 -6.49
CA PHE A 160 8.55 12.98 -6.38
C PHE A 160 7.78 12.07 -7.33
N PHE A 161 8.45 11.02 -7.78
CA PHE A 161 7.80 9.81 -8.28
C PHE A 161 8.08 8.67 -7.32
N ILE A 162 7.04 7.94 -6.94
CA ILE A 162 7.12 6.79 -6.03
C ILE A 162 6.41 5.61 -6.70
N GLY A 163 7.14 4.52 -6.88
CA GLY A 163 6.60 3.28 -7.41
C GLY A 163 6.93 2.11 -6.49
N VAL A 164 6.00 1.16 -6.39
CA VAL A 164 6.28 -0.16 -5.80
C VAL A 164 6.44 -1.17 -6.92
N ILE A 165 7.32 -2.13 -6.70
CA ILE A 165 7.68 -3.15 -7.69
C ILE A 165 7.30 -4.52 -7.12
N HIS A 166 6.43 -5.23 -7.82
CA HIS A 166 6.09 -6.62 -7.47
C HIS A 166 7.07 -7.56 -8.16
N TYR A 167 8.04 -8.08 -7.41
CA TYR A 167 9.08 -8.96 -7.93
C TYR A 167 8.67 -10.42 -7.74
N ASP A 168 8.68 -11.20 -8.83
CA ASP A 168 8.38 -12.64 -8.87
C ASP A 168 7.08 -13.07 -8.14
N TRP A 169 6.11 -12.16 -8.05
CA TRP A 169 4.82 -12.35 -7.39
C TRP A 169 4.88 -12.69 -5.89
N ASN A 170 6.05 -12.61 -5.27
CA ASN A 170 6.27 -13.01 -3.88
C ASN A 170 7.03 -11.96 -3.06
N HIS A 171 7.52 -10.90 -3.69
CA HIS A 171 8.36 -9.90 -3.04
C HIS A 171 8.01 -8.48 -3.49
N TRP A 172 8.12 -7.53 -2.56
CA TRP A 172 7.85 -6.12 -2.81
C TRP A 172 9.13 -5.31 -2.66
N CYS A 173 9.42 -4.49 -3.67
CA CYS A 173 10.46 -3.47 -3.64
C CYS A 173 9.85 -2.08 -3.89
N ALA A 174 10.63 -1.02 -3.67
CA ALA A 174 10.22 0.35 -3.92
C ALA A 174 11.25 1.10 -4.78
N VAL A 175 10.78 2.09 -5.52
CA VAL A 175 11.63 3.11 -6.14
C VAL A 175 11.08 4.50 -5.81
N GLY A 176 11.94 5.36 -5.29
CA GLY A 176 11.69 6.78 -5.07
C GLY A 176 12.59 7.61 -5.98
N VAL A 177 12.02 8.60 -6.64
CA VAL A 177 12.76 9.56 -7.46
C VAL A 177 12.45 10.96 -6.95
N ASN A 178 13.48 11.68 -6.53
CA ASN A 178 13.39 13.08 -6.14
C ASN A 178 13.89 13.96 -7.28
N PHE A 179 12.98 14.65 -7.96
CA PHE A 179 13.32 15.46 -9.15
C PHE A 179 14.09 16.74 -8.81
N LYS A 180 13.99 17.22 -7.56
CA LYS A 180 14.73 18.39 -7.10
C LYS A 180 16.22 18.07 -6.89
N THR A 181 16.52 16.92 -6.30
CA THR A 181 17.91 16.49 -6.04
C THR A 181 18.49 15.64 -7.17
N SER A 182 17.66 15.22 -8.14
CA SER A 182 18.01 14.22 -9.16
C SER A 182 18.47 12.89 -8.57
N GLU A 183 17.94 12.56 -7.39
CA GLU A 183 18.28 11.34 -6.66
C GLU A 183 17.27 10.23 -6.99
N VAL A 184 17.79 9.01 -7.15
CA VAL A 184 17.00 7.79 -7.35
C VAL A 184 17.37 6.82 -6.25
N VAL A 185 16.39 6.41 -5.46
CA VAL A 185 16.54 5.47 -4.34
C VAL A 185 15.70 4.23 -4.64
N ILE A 186 16.28 3.05 -4.47
CA ILE A 186 15.62 1.74 -4.69
C ILE A 186 15.68 0.93 -3.39
N TYR A 187 14.54 0.65 -2.80
CA TYR A 187 14.51 -0.11 -1.55
C TYR A 187 14.05 -1.54 -1.80
N ASP A 188 14.82 -2.49 -1.29
CA ASP A 188 14.54 -3.93 -1.33
C ASP A 188 14.68 -4.48 0.10
N PRO A 189 13.56 -4.81 0.78
CA PRO A 189 13.58 -5.29 2.15
C PRO A 189 14.35 -6.60 2.37
N GLN A 190 14.50 -7.45 1.35
CA GLN A 190 15.07 -8.80 1.48
C GLN A 190 16.50 -8.92 0.95
N ASN A 191 17.00 -7.91 0.24
CA ASN A 191 18.33 -7.98 -0.38
C ASN A 191 19.44 -7.47 0.56
N THR A 192 20.30 -8.40 0.99
CA THR A 192 21.48 -8.13 1.82
C THR A 192 22.78 -7.96 1.01
N GLY A 193 22.75 -8.13 -0.32
CA GLY A 193 23.93 -8.17 -1.19
C GLY A 193 24.55 -6.81 -1.55
N HIS A 194 25.68 -6.84 -2.27
CA HIS A 194 26.52 -5.70 -2.67
C HIS A 194 26.05 -4.91 -3.91
N ARG A 195 24.92 -5.27 -4.54
CA ARG A 195 24.58 -4.72 -5.87
C ARG A 195 24.10 -3.25 -5.85
N PHE A 196 23.95 -2.63 -4.67
CA PHE A 196 23.50 -1.25 -4.49
C PHE A 196 24.01 -0.63 -3.18
N ASP A 197 25.30 -0.74 -2.85
CA ASP A 197 25.85 -0.26 -1.56
C ASP A 197 25.74 1.26 -1.32
N ALA A 198 25.19 2.05 -2.25
CA ALA A 198 24.80 3.46 -2.05
C ALA A 198 23.32 3.66 -1.67
N ILE A 199 22.49 2.61 -1.70
CA ILE A 199 21.03 2.70 -1.54
C ILE A 199 20.53 2.15 -0.19
N LYS A 200 21.43 1.57 0.63
CA LYS A 200 21.15 0.97 1.95
C LYS A 200 20.85 1.97 3.10
N GLY A 201 20.44 3.19 2.80
CA GLY A 201 20.54 4.29 3.77
C GLY A 201 19.50 4.36 4.90
N PHE A 202 18.35 3.67 4.83
CA PHE A 202 17.21 4.11 5.65
C PHE A 202 16.48 3.02 6.46
N LEU A 203 16.50 1.75 6.05
CA LEU A 203 15.80 0.66 6.74
C LEU A 203 16.61 -0.62 6.77
N LYS A 204 16.51 -1.37 7.88
CA LYS A 204 17.13 -2.69 8.03
C LYS A 204 16.44 -3.74 7.16
N THR A 205 17.16 -4.83 6.92
CA THR A 205 16.64 -5.99 6.19
C THR A 205 15.49 -6.61 6.98
N GLN A 206 14.42 -6.97 6.27
CA GLN A 206 13.32 -7.74 6.80
C GLN A 206 13.80 -9.13 7.26
N LEU A 207 13.31 -9.57 8.42
CA LEU A 207 13.67 -10.87 9.02
C LEU A 207 12.55 -11.92 8.89
N ASP A 208 11.30 -11.50 8.65
CA ASP A 208 10.16 -12.37 8.38
C ASP A 208 9.87 -12.54 6.87
N ASP A 209 8.88 -13.37 6.49
CA ASP A 209 8.53 -13.67 5.10
C ASP A 209 7.25 -12.96 4.58
N TYR A 210 6.61 -12.10 5.39
CA TYR A 210 5.28 -11.55 5.06
C TYR A 210 5.14 -10.03 5.18
N ASN A 211 6.10 -9.31 5.76
CA ASN A 211 6.08 -7.85 5.94
C ASN A 211 6.78 -7.04 4.84
N CYS A 212 7.30 -7.64 3.76
CA CYS A 212 8.04 -6.92 2.70
C CYS A 212 7.27 -5.70 2.16
N GLY A 213 5.95 -5.86 1.96
CA GLY A 213 5.08 -4.75 1.55
C GLY A 213 4.96 -3.64 2.60
N VAL A 214 4.91 -3.98 3.89
CA VAL A 214 4.87 -3.00 4.99
C VAL A 214 6.19 -2.26 5.11
N PHE A 215 7.32 -2.95 4.95
CA PHE A 215 8.64 -2.32 4.88
C PHE A 215 8.75 -1.35 3.70
N VAL A 216 8.21 -1.71 2.54
CA VAL A 216 8.14 -0.81 1.37
C VAL A 216 7.28 0.42 1.64
N LEU A 217 6.13 0.28 2.29
CA LEU A 217 5.29 1.42 2.66
C LEU A 217 5.99 2.31 3.70
N LEU A 218 6.67 1.70 4.68
CA LEU A 218 7.46 2.43 5.66
C LEU A 218 8.61 3.20 5.00
N PHE A 219 9.31 2.60 4.04
CA PHE A 219 10.34 3.28 3.27
C PHE A 219 9.79 4.54 2.61
N ILE A 220 8.61 4.46 2.01
CA ILE A 220 7.95 5.60 1.38
C ILE A 220 7.65 6.69 2.41
N ASP A 221 7.08 6.33 3.57
CA ASP A 221 6.86 7.28 4.67
C ASP A 221 8.17 8.00 5.09
N LEU A 222 9.27 7.26 5.26
CA LEU A 222 10.57 7.84 5.64
C LEU A 222 11.09 8.83 4.61
N GLN A 223 10.92 8.54 3.32
CA GLN A 223 11.32 9.47 2.25
C GLN A 223 10.51 10.76 2.27
N LEU A 224 9.26 10.72 2.71
CA LEU A 224 8.38 11.88 2.76
C LEU A 224 8.61 12.75 4.00
N TYR A 225 8.70 12.10 5.14
CA TYR A 225 8.77 12.79 6.43
C TYR A 225 10.21 13.11 6.85
N GLY A 226 11.21 12.41 6.30
CA GLY A 226 12.61 12.62 6.65
C GLY A 226 12.94 12.24 8.10
N VAL A 227 12.09 11.45 8.74
CA VAL A 227 12.28 10.92 10.09
C VAL A 227 12.89 9.53 10.06
N GLN A 228 13.33 9.03 11.22
CA GLN A 228 13.86 7.69 11.38
C GLN A 228 12.89 6.83 12.21
N VAL A 229 13.05 5.50 12.13
CA VAL A 229 12.30 4.53 12.92
C VAL A 229 13.29 3.71 13.73
N THR A 230 13.03 3.57 15.02
CA THR A 230 13.86 2.79 15.94
C THR A 230 13.26 1.42 16.19
N GLY A 231 14.04 0.54 16.83
CA GLY A 231 13.57 -0.82 17.16
C GLY A 231 13.53 -1.79 15.98
N LEU A 232 14.11 -1.47 14.83
CA LEU A 232 14.26 -2.42 13.71
C LEU A 232 15.48 -3.35 13.87
N ASP A 233 16.10 -3.33 15.05
CA ASP A 233 17.42 -3.87 15.31
C ASP A 233 17.41 -5.33 15.76
N SER A 234 16.27 -5.80 16.27
CA SER A 234 16.02 -7.18 16.64
C SER A 234 14.76 -7.69 15.95
N GLU A 235 14.69 -9.00 15.75
CA GLU A 235 13.55 -9.66 15.11
C GLU A 235 12.24 -9.41 15.87
N SER A 236 12.26 -9.49 17.20
CA SER A 236 11.07 -9.29 18.02
C SER A 236 10.54 -7.85 17.92
N LEU A 237 11.42 -6.86 18.09
CA LEU A 237 11.04 -5.45 18.02
C LEU A 237 10.64 -5.04 16.60
N SER A 238 11.30 -5.59 15.59
CA SER A 238 10.94 -5.37 14.18
C SER A 238 9.53 -5.89 13.88
N ARG A 239 9.14 -7.05 14.44
CA ARG A 239 7.80 -7.59 14.26
C ARG A 239 6.75 -6.71 14.92
N GLU A 240 6.99 -6.28 16.16
CA GLU A 240 6.09 -5.37 16.90
C GLU A 240 5.96 -4.02 16.17
N ALA A 241 7.06 -3.49 15.62
CA ALA A 241 7.05 -2.31 14.77
C ALA A 241 6.21 -2.53 13.50
N MET A 242 6.36 -3.67 12.81
CA MET A 242 5.57 -3.96 11.60
C MET A 242 4.08 -4.16 11.90
N GLU A 243 3.73 -4.69 13.06
CA GLU A 243 2.34 -4.74 13.54
C GLU A 243 1.77 -3.33 13.76
N PHE A 244 2.53 -2.45 14.40
CA PHE A 244 2.18 -1.03 14.52
C PHE A 244 1.97 -0.39 13.14
N PHE A 245 2.90 -0.59 12.20
CA PHE A 245 2.77 -0.02 10.86
C PHE A 245 1.60 -0.60 10.08
N ARG A 246 1.27 -1.89 10.25
CA ARG A 246 0.03 -2.46 9.68
C ARG A 246 -1.21 -1.78 10.24
N TYR A 247 -1.27 -1.59 11.56
CA TYR A 247 -2.35 -0.88 12.22
C TYR A 247 -2.48 0.56 11.71
N ARG A 248 -1.35 1.27 11.64
CA ARG A 248 -1.26 2.63 11.12
C ARG A 248 -1.78 2.70 9.69
N HIS A 249 -1.23 1.95 8.74
CA HIS A 249 -1.67 1.98 7.35
C HIS A 249 -3.15 1.64 7.17
N LEU A 250 -3.67 0.67 7.93
CA LEU A 250 -5.11 0.39 7.96
C LEU A 250 -5.91 1.62 8.38
N SER A 251 -5.52 2.26 9.48
CA SER A 251 -6.15 3.48 9.96
C SER A 251 -6.08 4.62 8.95
N LEU A 252 -4.94 4.81 8.31
CA LEU A 252 -4.72 5.82 7.27
C LEU A 252 -5.68 5.63 6.09
N ILE A 253 -5.80 4.40 5.60
CA ILE A 253 -6.67 4.06 4.46
C ILE A 253 -8.14 4.27 4.85
N LEU A 254 -8.56 3.72 5.98
CA LEU A 254 -9.97 3.74 6.37
C LEU A 254 -10.47 5.14 6.77
N ALA A 255 -9.59 5.99 7.33
CA ALA A 255 -9.92 7.39 7.59
C ALA A 255 -10.09 8.23 6.31
N SER A 256 -9.69 7.71 5.15
CA SER A 256 -9.82 8.39 3.84
C SER A 256 -11.04 7.92 3.02
N MET A 257 -11.86 7.02 3.57
CA MET A 257 -13.13 6.58 2.98
C MET A 257 -14.15 7.71 2.89
#